data_AF-A0A396KBD6-F1
#
_entry.id   AF-A0A396KBD6-F1
#
_cell.length_a   1.000
_cell.length_b   1.000
_cell.length_c   1.000
_cell.angle_alpha   90.00
_cell.angle_beta   90.00
_cell.angle_gamma   90.00
#
_symmetry.space_group_name_H-M   'P 1'
#
loop_
_entity.id
_entity.type
_entity.pdbx_description
1 polymer ?
#
loop_
_entity_poly.entity_id
_entity_poly.type
_entity_poly.pdbx_seq_one_letter_code
_entity_poly.pdbx_strand_id
1 'polypeptide(L)'
;MKRILSFILSINLIFILVPGTVLAAPSWPSAVSIEADGGILMEAQTGTVLFAKNEDQPYYPASITKILTALIVLEHCSLDEEVTFSHDDVYNVEAGSSTAGIDEGDVLTVRDCLYALMLASANESANALACHVSGSREAFAELMNQTAESLGCTGSHFANPSGLNDENHYTTAHDMALITRAAIQNPDFLEIDGARNYKLPPTKRNLEGGYVANHHRMLVKNTSVYYPGAFAGKTGYTSIAGNTLVTCAEKNDMTLIAVVLNGHQTHYSDTKALFDFGFDRFQALKAVDHETSYQALDNDMTIGGMTAQDNVSLELDKNSLVIIPKDADFSDTEASLSYELDENAPDHAIARILYEYQGHSIGQVYLCSAAHTQANTENISAGSQAPAAQTETGTAAPAETPEQKEIPDANARSSAQTRSSASKKAFPFLLVGICSAALIIVGVILFLLLHSHRKEKEDLLLRRKRRLERLEDIGYSSSDFDQLLSQKRSSTPAYKKQTHKVKRPRKKW
;
A
#
# COMPACT_ATOMS: atom_id res chain seq x y z
N MET A 1 -21.03 -51.74 -45.89
CA MET A 1 -20.31 -50.45 -45.95
C MET A 1 -21.21 -49.24 -45.67
N LYS A 2 -22.08 -48.76 -46.58
CA LYS A 2 -22.88 -47.52 -46.38
C LYS A 2 -23.55 -47.37 -44.99
N ARG A 3 -24.23 -48.42 -44.50
CA ARG A 3 -24.87 -48.42 -43.15
C ARG A 3 -23.89 -48.27 -41.98
N ILE A 4 -22.67 -48.82 -42.10
CA ILE A 4 -21.62 -48.71 -41.09
C ILE A 4 -21.01 -47.30 -41.09
N LEU A 5 -20.79 -46.74 -42.28
CA LEU A 5 -20.32 -45.36 -42.44
C LEU A 5 -21.31 -44.35 -41.84
N SER A 6 -22.61 -44.51 -42.11
CA SER A 6 -23.65 -43.68 -41.48
C SER A 6 -23.64 -43.80 -39.96
N PHE A 7 -23.49 -45.02 -39.41
CA PHE A 7 -23.44 -45.23 -37.95
C PHE A 7 -22.22 -44.57 -37.29
N ILE A 8 -21.03 -44.67 -37.91
CA ILE A 8 -19.81 -44.00 -37.43
C ILE A 8 -19.95 -42.47 -37.49
N LEU A 9 -20.56 -41.95 -38.56
CA LEU A 9 -20.81 -40.51 -38.71
C LEU A 9 -21.83 -40.01 -37.68
N SER A 10 -22.89 -40.79 -37.39
CA SER A 10 -23.86 -40.49 -36.33
C SER A 10 -23.21 -40.42 -34.95
N ILE A 11 -22.31 -41.37 -34.63
CA ILE A 11 -21.58 -41.37 -33.35
C ILE A 11 -20.66 -40.15 -33.24
N ASN A 12 -19.92 -39.79 -34.30
CA ASN A 12 -19.08 -38.59 -34.28
C ASN A 12 -19.92 -37.31 -34.09
N LEU A 13 -21.07 -37.21 -34.76
CA LEU A 13 -21.97 -36.06 -34.60
C LEU A 13 -22.52 -35.94 -33.17
N ILE A 14 -22.78 -37.05 -32.49
CA ILE A 14 -23.20 -37.08 -31.07
C ILE A 14 -22.07 -36.61 -30.15
N PHE A 15 -20.81 -36.97 -30.42
CA PHE A 15 -19.66 -36.48 -29.66
C PHE A 15 -19.39 -34.97 -29.86
N ILE A 16 -19.63 -34.44 -31.06
CA ILE A 16 -19.52 -33.00 -31.37
C ILE A 16 -20.66 -32.19 -30.71
N LEU A 17 -21.80 -32.83 -30.44
CA LEU A 17 -22.98 -32.21 -29.81
C LEU A 17 -22.97 -32.24 -28.27
N VAL A 18 -21.90 -32.71 -27.63
CA VAL A 18 -21.70 -32.47 -26.20
C VAL A 18 -21.20 -31.03 -26.04
N PRO A 19 -22.00 -30.09 -25.49
CA PRO A 19 -21.50 -28.76 -25.19
C PRO A 19 -20.39 -28.90 -24.14
N GLY A 20 -19.15 -28.67 -24.55
CA GLY A 20 -18.06 -28.50 -23.61
C GLY A 20 -18.43 -27.35 -22.68
N THR A 21 -18.40 -27.60 -21.36
CA THR A 21 -18.52 -26.54 -20.37
C THR A 21 -17.26 -25.71 -20.42
N VAL A 22 -17.24 -24.70 -21.31
CA VAL A 22 -16.30 -23.59 -21.22
C VAL A 22 -16.63 -22.87 -19.93
N LEU A 23 -15.89 -23.20 -18.86
CA LEU A 23 -15.91 -22.42 -17.65
C LEU A 23 -15.30 -21.06 -18.02
N ALA A 24 -16.06 -19.99 -17.82
CA ALA A 24 -15.53 -18.65 -17.99
C ALA A 24 -14.42 -18.42 -16.95
N ALA A 25 -13.36 -17.71 -17.36
CA ALA A 25 -12.30 -17.28 -16.46
C ALA A 25 -12.91 -16.58 -15.22
N PRO A 26 -12.41 -16.83 -13.99
CA PRO A 26 -12.95 -16.25 -12.77
C PRO A 26 -13.09 -14.73 -12.83
N SER A 27 -14.19 -14.17 -12.34
CA SER A 27 -14.34 -12.71 -12.28
C SER A 27 -13.31 -12.08 -11.34
N TRP A 28 -12.78 -10.90 -11.69
CA TRP A 28 -11.93 -10.12 -10.78
C TRP A 28 -12.56 -10.00 -9.38
N PRO A 29 -11.83 -10.35 -8.30
CA PRO A 29 -12.34 -10.27 -6.93
C PRO A 29 -12.83 -8.86 -6.57
N SER A 30 -13.98 -8.78 -5.91
CA SER A 30 -14.64 -7.50 -5.54
C SER A 30 -15.34 -7.52 -4.18
N ALA A 31 -15.15 -8.59 -3.40
CA ALA A 31 -15.85 -8.83 -2.14
C ALA A 31 -15.21 -8.12 -0.92
N VAL A 32 -14.84 -6.84 -1.07
CA VAL A 32 -14.33 -5.98 0.02
C VAL A 32 -14.97 -4.60 -0.05
N SER A 33 -15.12 -3.93 1.10
CA SER A 33 -15.66 -2.57 1.20
C SER A 33 -15.01 -1.83 2.36
N ILE A 34 -14.72 -0.55 2.16
CA ILE A 34 -14.18 0.36 3.19
C ILE A 34 -15.18 1.47 3.53
N GLU A 35 -15.15 1.92 4.78
CA GLU A 35 -15.98 3.04 5.25
C GLU A 35 -15.39 4.40 4.84
N ALA A 36 -14.06 4.56 4.84
CA ALA A 36 -13.36 5.75 4.33
C ALA A 36 -13.79 6.10 2.89
N ASP A 37 -13.97 7.39 2.57
CA ASP A 37 -14.58 7.80 1.29
C ASP A 37 -13.70 7.46 0.08
N GLY A 38 -12.39 7.69 0.18
CA GLY A 38 -11.40 7.32 -0.81
C GLY A 38 -10.52 6.15 -0.36
N GLY A 39 -10.10 5.29 -1.29
CA GLY A 39 -9.04 4.33 -1.03
C GLY A 39 -8.66 3.45 -2.21
N ILE A 40 -7.45 2.89 -2.12
CA ILE A 40 -6.85 2.01 -3.13
C ILE A 40 -6.03 0.91 -2.44
N LEU A 41 -5.94 -0.25 -3.10
CA LEU A 41 -4.98 -1.31 -2.79
C LEU A 41 -4.20 -1.61 -4.08
N MET A 42 -2.89 -1.37 -4.05
CA MET A 42 -1.98 -1.55 -5.19
C MET A 42 -0.90 -2.58 -4.83
N GLU A 43 -0.54 -3.46 -5.76
CA GLU A 43 0.69 -4.26 -5.64
C GLU A 43 1.89 -3.42 -6.11
N ALA A 44 2.95 -3.38 -5.31
CA ALA A 44 4.00 -2.38 -5.41
C ALA A 44 4.98 -2.60 -6.57
N GLN A 45 5.25 -3.85 -6.97
CA GLN A 45 6.21 -4.09 -8.05
C GLN A 45 5.55 -3.93 -9.43
N THR A 46 4.31 -4.40 -9.57
CA THR A 46 3.57 -4.40 -10.84
C THR A 46 2.73 -3.12 -11.05
N GLY A 47 2.40 -2.40 -9.97
CA GLY A 47 1.43 -1.31 -10.00
C GLY A 47 -0.02 -1.78 -10.14
N THR A 48 -0.29 -3.09 -10.09
CA THR A 48 -1.63 -3.64 -10.29
C THR A 48 -2.59 -3.21 -9.17
N VAL A 49 -3.70 -2.59 -9.56
CA VAL A 49 -4.75 -2.12 -8.64
C VAL A 49 -5.73 -3.26 -8.34
N LEU A 50 -5.68 -3.75 -7.09
CA LEU A 50 -6.52 -4.86 -6.61
C LEU A 50 -7.89 -4.40 -6.11
N PHE A 51 -7.95 -3.17 -5.58
CA PHE A 51 -9.18 -2.52 -5.13
C PHE A 51 -9.06 -1.02 -5.35
N ALA A 52 -10.16 -0.38 -5.74
CA ALA A 52 -10.25 1.06 -5.91
C ALA A 52 -11.64 1.58 -5.48
N LYS A 53 -11.68 2.75 -4.84
CA LYS A 53 -12.89 3.49 -4.47
C LYS A 53 -12.55 4.98 -4.45
N ASN A 54 -13.13 5.76 -5.35
CA ASN A 54 -12.88 7.21 -5.46
C ASN A 54 -11.37 7.53 -5.52
N GLU A 55 -10.61 6.65 -6.15
CA GLU A 55 -9.15 6.57 -6.13
C GLU A 55 -8.48 7.81 -6.72
N ASP A 56 -9.12 8.44 -7.72
CA ASP A 56 -8.71 9.68 -8.38
C ASP A 56 -9.45 10.93 -7.85
N GLN A 57 -10.25 10.82 -6.79
CA GLN A 57 -10.90 11.99 -6.20
C GLN A 57 -9.91 12.77 -5.31
N PRO A 58 -9.93 14.12 -5.35
CA PRO A 58 -9.04 14.94 -4.54
C PRO A 58 -9.50 15.01 -3.08
N TYR A 59 -8.60 14.69 -2.16
CA TYR A 59 -8.76 14.81 -0.72
C TYR A 59 -7.59 15.59 -0.11
N TYR A 60 -7.81 16.18 1.07
CA TYR A 60 -6.71 16.73 1.86
C TYR A 60 -5.87 15.56 2.44
N PRO A 61 -4.55 15.47 2.15
CA PRO A 61 -3.71 14.37 2.64
C PRO A 61 -3.50 14.35 4.14
N ALA A 62 -3.50 15.52 4.80
CA ALA A 62 -2.87 15.69 6.11
C ALA A 62 -1.41 15.15 6.09
N SER A 63 -0.87 14.69 7.22
CA SER A 63 0.55 14.31 7.32
C SER A 63 1.03 13.09 6.51
N ILE A 64 0.23 12.48 5.62
CA ILE A 64 0.75 11.50 4.64
C ILE A 64 1.62 12.18 3.56
N THR A 65 1.44 13.49 3.35
CA THR A 65 2.33 14.37 2.56
C THR A 65 3.81 14.17 2.88
N LYS A 66 4.13 13.86 4.15
CA LYS A 66 5.50 13.67 4.62
C LYS A 66 6.23 12.49 3.96
N ILE A 67 5.52 11.55 3.33
CA ILE A 67 6.13 10.48 2.51
C ILE A 67 6.88 11.11 1.32
N LEU A 68 6.22 12.00 0.58
CA LEU A 68 6.84 12.72 -0.55
C LEU A 68 8.00 13.61 -0.09
N THR A 69 7.83 14.30 1.05
CA THR A 69 8.91 15.09 1.65
C THR A 69 10.11 14.24 2.01
N ALA A 70 9.93 13.06 2.61
CA ALA A 70 11.01 12.17 2.96
C ALA A 70 11.72 11.60 1.72
N LEU A 71 10.97 11.21 0.68
CA LEU A 71 11.52 10.77 -0.61
C LEU A 71 12.45 11.84 -1.20
N ILE A 72 11.97 13.06 -1.39
CA ILE A 72 12.74 14.16 -1.99
C ILE A 72 13.98 14.49 -1.14
N VAL A 73 13.87 14.51 0.19
CA VAL A 73 15.03 14.75 1.06
C VAL A 73 16.10 13.67 0.89
N LEU A 74 15.70 12.40 0.77
CA LEU A 74 16.62 11.27 0.56
C LEU A 74 17.25 11.25 -0.84
N GLU A 75 16.60 11.83 -1.84
CA GLU A 75 17.15 11.99 -3.20
C GLU A 75 18.15 13.16 -3.30
N HIS A 76 18.00 14.18 -2.46
CA HIS A 76 18.72 15.46 -2.59
C HIS A 76 19.79 15.72 -1.50
N CYS A 77 19.78 15.01 -0.37
CA CYS A 77 20.70 15.24 0.75
C CYS A 77 21.39 13.97 1.25
N SER A 78 22.64 14.12 1.70
CA SER A 78 23.27 13.13 2.55
C SER A 78 22.68 13.18 3.96
N LEU A 79 22.43 12.01 4.52
CA LEU A 79 21.81 11.82 5.84
C LEU A 79 22.61 12.42 7.01
N ASP A 80 23.91 12.64 6.84
CA ASP A 80 24.81 13.21 7.85
C ASP A 80 24.97 14.74 7.73
N GLU A 81 24.29 15.40 6.80
CA GLU A 81 24.26 16.87 6.72
C GLU A 81 23.57 17.50 7.93
N GLU A 82 24.10 18.63 8.40
CA GLU A 82 23.54 19.38 9.52
C GLU A 82 22.46 20.38 9.06
N VAL A 83 21.27 20.27 9.64
CA VAL A 83 20.13 21.17 9.42
C VAL A 83 19.99 22.08 10.63
N THR A 84 20.09 23.39 10.41
CA THR A 84 19.85 24.41 11.45
C THR A 84 18.41 24.91 11.38
N PHE A 85 17.67 24.80 12.48
CA PHE A 85 16.26 25.19 12.53
C PHE A 85 16.13 26.72 12.66
N SER A 86 15.42 27.37 11.73
CA SER A 86 15.13 28.81 11.86
C SER A 86 13.89 29.07 12.73
N HIS A 87 13.66 30.34 13.09
CA HIS A 87 12.42 30.76 13.76
C HIS A 87 11.18 30.39 12.91
N ASP A 88 11.24 30.59 11.59
CA ASP A 88 10.08 30.33 10.72
C ASP A 88 9.79 28.83 10.63
N ASP A 89 10.82 27.98 10.60
CA ASP A 89 10.63 26.52 10.56
C ASP A 89 9.86 26.01 11.79
N VAL A 90 10.23 26.51 12.97
CA VAL A 90 9.69 26.07 14.27
C VAL A 90 8.33 26.70 14.57
N TYR A 91 8.13 27.98 14.23
CA TYR A 91 6.95 28.74 14.66
C TYR A 91 5.90 28.96 13.55
N ASN A 92 6.19 28.65 12.29
CA ASN A 92 5.22 28.69 11.19
C ASN A 92 4.48 27.35 11.05
N VAL A 93 3.77 26.98 12.13
CA VAL A 93 2.99 25.75 12.26
C VAL A 93 1.68 26.03 13.01
N GLU A 94 0.64 25.24 12.78
CA GLU A 94 -0.63 25.37 13.52
C GLU A 94 -0.44 25.06 15.02
N ALA A 95 -1.05 25.87 15.88
CA ALA A 95 -0.95 25.71 17.34
C ALA A 95 -1.55 24.37 17.80
N GLY A 96 -0.73 23.56 18.48
CA GLY A 96 -1.11 22.21 18.91
C GLY A 96 -0.98 21.14 17.82
N SER A 97 -0.32 21.45 16.69
CA SER A 97 0.06 20.46 15.69
C SER A 97 1.26 19.59 16.15
N SER A 98 1.59 18.56 15.37
CA SER A 98 2.61 17.56 15.72
C SER A 98 4.02 18.15 15.74
N THR A 99 4.78 17.84 16.80
CA THR A 99 6.12 18.38 17.08
C THR A 99 6.99 17.33 17.76
N ALA A 100 8.30 17.38 17.51
CA ALA A 100 9.33 16.62 18.23
C ALA A 100 9.98 17.41 19.38
N GLY A 101 9.55 18.64 19.64
CA GLY A 101 10.10 19.50 20.69
C GLY A 101 11.42 20.17 20.33
N ILE A 102 11.68 20.37 19.04
CA ILE A 102 12.85 21.10 18.53
C ILE A 102 12.57 22.62 18.64
N ASP A 103 13.60 23.45 18.81
CA ASP A 103 13.51 24.91 18.93
C ASP A 103 14.43 25.65 17.94
N GLU A 104 14.23 26.97 17.82
CA GLU A 104 15.03 27.84 16.96
C GLU A 104 16.53 27.72 17.29
N GLY A 105 17.32 27.49 16.25
CA GLY A 105 18.78 27.35 16.29
C GLY A 105 19.26 26.09 17.00
N ASP A 106 18.41 25.07 17.16
CA ASP A 106 18.89 23.70 17.29
C ASP A 106 19.50 23.24 15.95
N VAL A 107 20.46 22.31 16.02
CA VAL A 107 21.15 21.73 14.87
C VAL A 107 21.07 20.21 14.99
N LEU A 108 20.46 19.56 13.98
CA LEU A 108 20.22 18.12 13.92
C LEU A 108 20.71 17.60 12.57
N THR A 109 21.05 16.30 12.46
CA THR A 109 21.36 15.72 11.14
C THR A 109 20.08 15.54 10.29
N VAL A 110 20.20 15.49 8.96
CA VAL A 110 19.09 15.12 8.06
C VAL A 110 18.44 13.81 8.50
N ARG A 111 19.23 12.83 8.96
CA ARG A 111 18.76 11.58 9.58
C ARG A 111 17.85 11.82 10.80
N ASP A 112 18.31 12.60 11.78
CA ASP A 112 17.51 12.91 12.98
C ASP A 112 16.21 13.63 12.63
N CYS A 113 16.28 14.56 11.67
CA CYS A 113 15.13 15.27 11.11
C CYS A 113 14.14 14.30 10.44
N LEU A 114 14.60 13.38 9.60
CA LEU A 114 13.72 12.38 8.97
C LEU A 114 13.08 11.44 10.00
N TYR A 115 13.80 11.03 11.05
CA TYR A 115 13.19 10.29 12.17
C TYR A 115 12.12 11.10 12.93
N ALA A 116 12.34 12.40 13.15
CA ALA A 116 11.33 13.30 13.73
C ALA A 116 10.11 13.50 12.80
N LEU A 117 10.35 13.63 11.49
CA LEU A 117 9.36 13.79 10.42
C LEU A 117 8.45 12.56 10.32
N MET A 118 9.01 11.36 10.25
CA MET A 118 8.23 10.14 10.02
C MET A 118 7.58 9.64 11.31
N LEU A 119 8.35 9.49 12.40
CA LEU A 119 7.86 8.83 13.62
C LEU A 119 6.93 9.73 14.43
N ALA A 120 7.39 10.93 14.80
CA ALA A 120 6.62 11.91 15.58
C ALA A 120 5.72 12.79 14.72
N SER A 121 5.81 12.70 13.39
CA SER A 121 5.06 13.54 12.46
C SER A 121 5.37 15.04 12.58
N ALA A 122 6.57 15.39 13.04
CA ALA A 122 6.98 16.77 13.37
C ALA A 122 6.86 17.72 12.17
N ASN A 123 6.17 18.84 12.36
CA ASN A 123 5.94 19.82 11.30
C ASN A 123 7.14 20.76 11.13
N GLU A 124 7.79 21.13 12.22
CA GLU A 124 9.01 21.95 12.23
C GLU A 124 10.15 21.26 11.48
N SER A 125 10.24 19.93 11.57
CA SER A 125 11.22 19.17 10.81
C SER A 125 10.91 19.10 9.33
N ALA A 126 9.63 19.14 8.94
CA ALA A 126 9.23 19.20 7.54
C ALA A 126 9.58 20.56 6.91
N ASN A 127 9.37 21.64 7.67
CA ASN A 127 9.76 22.98 7.28
C ASN A 127 11.29 23.11 7.14
N ALA A 128 12.05 22.71 8.16
CA ALA A 128 13.51 22.82 8.16
C ALA A 128 14.17 21.98 7.05
N LEU A 129 13.71 20.75 6.82
CA LEU A 129 14.19 19.92 5.71
C LEU A 129 13.88 20.56 4.34
N ALA A 130 12.68 21.13 4.17
CA ALA A 130 12.31 21.81 2.94
C ALA A 130 13.18 23.05 2.66
N CYS A 131 13.43 23.86 3.68
CA CYS A 131 14.34 25.00 3.61
C CYS A 131 15.79 24.58 3.34
N HIS A 132 16.24 23.44 3.88
CA HIS A 132 17.58 22.90 3.63
C HIS A 132 17.76 22.42 2.18
N VAL A 133 16.79 21.70 1.63
CA VAL A 133 16.84 21.17 0.25
C VAL A 133 16.67 22.28 -0.80
N SER A 134 15.73 23.20 -0.62
CA SER A 134 15.31 24.14 -1.68
C SER A 134 15.49 25.62 -1.33
N GLY A 135 16.05 25.96 -0.17
CA GLY A 135 16.22 27.34 0.30
C GLY A 135 14.96 28.02 0.83
N SER A 136 13.77 27.54 0.46
CA SER A 136 12.49 27.94 1.08
C SER A 136 11.42 26.85 0.94
N ARG A 137 10.35 26.95 1.73
CA ARG A 137 9.21 26.01 1.70
C ARG A 137 8.39 26.10 0.41
N GLU A 138 8.34 27.28 -0.20
CA GLU A 138 7.67 27.54 -1.47
C GLU A 138 8.44 26.89 -2.62
N ALA A 139 9.77 27.07 -2.68
CA ALA A 139 10.62 26.39 -3.65
C ALA A 139 10.60 24.87 -3.48
N PHE A 140 10.52 24.37 -2.23
CA PHE A 140 10.32 22.94 -1.97
C PHE A 140 8.93 22.46 -2.41
N ALA A 141 7.87 23.27 -2.25
CA ALA A 141 6.55 22.93 -2.77
C ALA A 141 6.54 22.85 -4.31
N GLU A 142 7.27 23.73 -5.01
CA GLU A 142 7.47 23.61 -6.45
C GLU A 142 8.18 22.29 -6.82
N LEU A 143 9.23 21.90 -6.08
CA LEU A 143 9.92 20.62 -6.25
C LEU A 143 8.99 19.42 -5.97
N MET A 144 8.19 19.46 -4.90
CA MET A 144 7.20 18.42 -4.60
C MET A 144 6.22 18.16 -5.74
N ASN A 145 5.75 19.22 -6.41
CA ASN A 145 4.85 19.07 -7.55
C ASN A 145 5.58 18.53 -8.79
N GLN A 146 6.84 18.90 -9.02
CA GLN A 146 7.67 18.35 -10.10
C GLN A 146 7.93 16.84 -9.89
N THR A 147 8.30 16.43 -8.67
CA THR A 147 8.48 15.01 -8.32
C THR A 147 7.16 14.23 -8.42
N ALA A 148 6.04 14.82 -7.99
CA ALA A 148 4.73 14.18 -8.16
C ALA A 148 4.38 13.98 -9.63
N GLU A 149 4.59 14.99 -10.48
CA GLU A 149 4.36 14.90 -11.93
C GLU A 149 5.27 13.84 -12.59
N SER A 150 6.56 13.76 -12.23
CA SER A 150 7.46 12.74 -12.78
C SER A 150 7.09 11.32 -12.36
N LEU A 151 6.48 11.15 -11.18
CA LEU A 151 5.93 9.87 -10.72
C LEU A 151 4.57 9.53 -11.35
N GLY A 152 4.03 10.37 -12.24
CA GLY A 152 2.75 10.17 -12.91
C GLY A 152 1.52 10.58 -12.09
N CYS A 153 1.70 11.35 -11.01
CA CYS A 153 0.58 11.88 -10.23
C CYS A 153 -0.14 12.97 -11.04
N THR A 154 -1.46 12.87 -11.20
CA THR A 154 -2.25 13.80 -12.04
C THR A 154 -3.41 14.47 -11.32
N GLY A 155 -3.72 14.06 -10.09
CA GLY A 155 -4.79 14.62 -9.26
C GLY A 155 -4.31 15.29 -7.98
N SER A 156 -3.01 15.58 -7.86
CA SER A 156 -2.38 16.13 -6.66
C SER A 156 -1.81 17.53 -6.88
N HIS A 157 -1.79 18.32 -5.80
CA HIS A 157 -1.00 19.54 -5.69
C HIS A 157 -0.56 19.74 -4.23
N PHE A 158 0.75 19.90 -4.03
CA PHE A 158 1.35 20.05 -2.71
C PHE A 158 1.78 21.49 -2.47
N ALA A 159 1.07 22.20 -1.59
CA ALA A 159 1.40 23.59 -1.22
C ALA A 159 2.39 23.75 -0.04
N ASN A 160 2.76 22.67 0.67
CA ASN A 160 3.64 22.71 1.84
C ASN A 160 4.23 21.31 2.18
N PRO A 161 5.36 21.19 2.90
CA PRO A 161 6.00 19.90 3.18
C PRO A 161 5.37 19.10 4.33
N SER A 162 4.44 19.68 5.09
CA SER A 162 3.95 19.07 6.33
C SER A 162 2.58 18.40 6.21
N GLY A 163 1.79 18.78 5.21
CA GLY A 163 0.37 18.44 5.13
C GLY A 163 -0.50 19.25 6.09
N LEU A 164 -0.07 20.45 6.49
CA LEU A 164 -0.93 21.44 7.15
C LEU A 164 -1.99 21.96 6.17
N ASN A 165 -3.11 22.46 6.70
CA ASN A 165 -4.29 22.76 5.88
C ASN A 165 -4.05 23.98 4.98
N ASP A 166 -4.18 23.80 3.67
CA ASP A 166 -4.22 24.84 2.65
C ASP A 166 -5.25 24.43 1.58
N GLU A 167 -6.04 25.36 1.05
CA GLU A 167 -7.12 25.07 0.08
C GLU A 167 -6.59 24.49 -1.26
N ASN A 168 -5.31 24.70 -1.57
CA ASN A 168 -4.63 24.13 -2.73
C ASN A 168 -3.82 22.87 -2.38
N HIS A 169 -3.87 22.35 -1.15
CA HIS A 169 -3.08 21.19 -0.74
C HIS A 169 -3.93 19.90 -0.75
N TYR A 170 -3.89 19.16 -1.86
CA TYR A 170 -4.71 17.97 -2.09
C TYR A 170 -3.96 16.86 -2.83
N THR A 171 -4.46 15.64 -2.71
CA THR A 171 -3.95 14.45 -3.40
C THR A 171 -5.06 13.43 -3.64
N THR A 172 -4.79 12.38 -4.39
CA THR A 172 -5.70 11.25 -4.61
C THR A 172 -5.19 9.99 -3.91
N ALA A 173 -6.00 8.94 -3.82
CA ALA A 173 -5.54 7.67 -3.24
C ALA A 173 -4.53 7.00 -4.18
N HIS A 174 -4.76 7.08 -5.49
CA HIS A 174 -3.89 6.58 -6.55
C HIS A 174 -2.52 7.28 -6.53
N ASP A 175 -2.49 8.62 -6.53
CA ASP A 175 -1.24 9.40 -6.52
C ASP A 175 -0.41 9.12 -5.27
N MET A 176 -1.04 9.01 -4.09
CA MET A 176 -0.33 8.60 -2.87
C MET A 176 0.19 7.17 -2.93
N ALA A 177 -0.47 6.26 -3.65
CA ALA A 177 0.07 4.91 -3.87
C ALA A 177 1.31 4.96 -4.77
N LEU A 178 1.33 5.77 -5.84
CA LEU A 178 2.51 5.98 -6.70
C LEU A 178 3.69 6.61 -5.92
N ILE A 179 3.45 7.67 -5.17
CA ILE A 179 4.44 8.32 -4.29
C ILE A 179 5.03 7.31 -3.29
N THR A 180 4.17 6.49 -2.68
CA THR A 180 4.62 5.47 -1.72
C THR A 180 5.40 4.36 -2.42
N ARG A 181 4.99 3.96 -3.64
CA ARG A 181 5.68 2.95 -4.45
C ARG A 181 7.12 3.35 -4.77
N ALA A 182 7.37 4.63 -5.06
CA ALA A 182 8.72 5.17 -5.21
C ALA A 182 9.47 5.21 -3.86
N ALA A 183 8.84 5.76 -2.80
CA ALA A 183 9.47 5.91 -1.49
C ALA A 183 9.98 4.58 -0.91
N ILE A 184 9.23 3.48 -1.04
CA ILE A 184 9.63 2.17 -0.51
C ILE A 184 10.73 1.46 -1.31
N GLN A 185 11.18 1.99 -2.46
CA GLN A 185 12.39 1.50 -3.13
C GLN A 185 13.67 1.96 -2.42
N ASN A 186 13.60 3.05 -1.64
CA ASN A 186 14.74 3.61 -0.94
C ASN A 186 14.97 2.87 0.40
N PRO A 187 16.14 2.23 0.64
CA PRO A 187 16.39 1.46 1.85
C PRO A 187 16.47 2.33 3.12
N ASP A 188 16.94 3.58 3.02
CA ASP A 188 16.98 4.51 4.15
C ASP A 188 15.55 4.96 4.54
N PHE A 189 14.66 5.14 3.56
CA PHE A 189 13.23 5.38 3.83
C PHE A 189 12.63 4.21 4.64
N LEU A 190 12.90 2.96 4.22
CA LEU A 190 12.43 1.77 4.91
C LEU A 190 12.99 1.63 6.34
N GLU A 191 14.27 1.95 6.56
CA GLU A 191 14.85 1.97 7.91
C GLU A 191 14.14 2.99 8.79
N ILE A 192 13.99 4.23 8.30
CA ILE A 192 13.51 5.37 9.08
C ILE A 192 12.02 5.26 9.39
N ASP A 193 11.18 5.04 8.37
CA ASP A 193 9.71 4.94 8.53
C ASP A 193 9.31 3.62 9.22
N GLY A 194 10.05 2.54 8.94
CA GLY A 194 9.87 1.23 9.55
C GLY A 194 10.33 1.15 11.01
N ALA A 195 10.99 2.17 11.56
CA ALA A 195 11.43 2.17 12.95
C ALA A 195 10.25 2.26 13.95
N ARG A 196 10.48 1.80 15.19
CA ARG A 196 9.49 1.86 16.29
C ARG A 196 9.67 3.08 17.19
N ASN A 197 10.92 3.47 17.40
CA ASN A 197 11.35 4.65 18.11
C ASN A 197 12.76 5.02 17.66
N TYR A 198 13.14 6.26 17.88
CA TYR A 198 14.48 6.77 17.63
C TYR A 198 14.88 7.74 18.73
N LYS A 199 16.17 7.77 19.11
CA LYS A 199 16.69 8.73 20.11
C LYS A 199 17.29 9.93 19.39
N LEU A 200 16.58 11.05 19.42
CA LEU A 200 17.10 12.34 18.97
C LEU A 200 18.25 12.81 19.88
N PRO A 201 19.23 13.55 19.32
CA PRO A 201 20.31 14.16 20.08
C PRO A 201 19.80 15.24 21.06
N PRO A 202 20.66 15.73 21.97
CA PRO A 202 20.33 16.89 22.81
C PRO A 202 19.88 18.11 22.00
N THR A 203 18.80 18.75 22.47
CA THR A 203 18.25 20.00 21.94
C THR A 203 18.15 21.05 23.05
N LYS A 204 17.95 22.34 22.71
CA LYS A 204 17.74 23.42 23.69
C LYS A 204 16.61 23.14 24.67
N ARG A 205 15.55 22.46 24.22
CA ARG A 205 14.40 22.05 25.05
C ARG A 205 14.62 20.73 25.79
N ASN A 206 15.58 19.91 25.38
CA ASN A 206 15.91 18.64 26.04
C ASN A 206 17.42 18.33 25.97
N LEU A 207 18.15 18.77 26.99
CA LEU A 207 19.62 18.69 27.07
C LEU A 207 20.19 17.26 27.18
N GLU A 208 19.37 16.23 27.38
CA GLU A 208 19.80 14.82 27.44
C GLU A 208 19.48 14.02 26.15
N GLY A 209 18.78 14.67 25.20
CA GLY A 209 18.15 14.04 24.05
C GLY A 209 16.85 13.31 24.40
N GLY A 210 16.03 13.02 23.40
CA GLY A 210 14.66 12.52 23.60
C GLY A 210 14.30 11.37 22.67
N TYR A 211 13.32 10.55 23.06
CA TYR A 211 12.80 9.50 22.20
C TYR A 211 11.55 9.99 21.45
N VAL A 212 11.58 9.89 20.12
CA VAL A 212 10.37 9.91 19.28
C VAL A 212 9.89 8.48 19.07
N ALA A 213 8.57 8.28 19.00
CA ALA A 213 7.96 6.96 18.82
C ALA A 213 7.00 6.98 17.63
N ASN A 214 6.95 5.88 16.87
CA ASN A 214 6.16 5.81 15.65
C ASN A 214 4.64 5.85 15.96
N HIS A 215 3.94 6.84 15.44
CA HIS A 215 2.49 6.98 15.57
C HIS A 215 1.68 5.91 14.80
N HIS A 216 2.29 5.22 13.82
CA HIS A 216 1.62 4.20 13.02
C HIS A 216 1.48 2.87 13.78
N ARG A 217 0.28 2.66 14.34
CA ARG A 217 0.01 1.55 15.26
C ARG A 217 0.03 0.16 14.62
N MET A 218 -0.21 0.04 13.30
CA MET A 218 -0.20 -1.27 12.61
C MET A 218 1.17 -1.94 12.62
N LEU A 219 2.24 -1.17 12.77
CA LEU A 219 3.61 -1.67 12.85
C LEU A 219 3.95 -2.21 14.26
N VAL A 220 3.22 -1.78 15.29
CA VAL A 220 3.53 -2.03 16.71
C VAL A 220 2.77 -3.24 17.25
N LYS A 221 3.47 -4.37 17.46
CA LYS A 221 2.94 -5.68 17.89
C LYS A 221 1.98 -5.66 19.09
N ASN A 222 2.16 -4.73 20.02
CA ASN A 222 1.36 -4.66 21.25
C ASN A 222 0.09 -3.80 21.12
N THR A 223 -0.33 -3.45 19.89
CA THR A 223 -1.59 -2.72 19.67
C THR A 223 -2.68 -3.62 19.09
N SER A 224 -3.94 -3.30 19.39
CA SER A 224 -5.13 -3.99 18.86
C SER A 224 -5.32 -3.87 17.34
N VAL A 225 -4.49 -3.08 16.65
CA VAL A 225 -4.53 -2.85 15.21
C VAL A 225 -3.24 -3.30 14.51
N TYR A 226 -2.35 -4.03 15.22
CA TYR A 226 -1.16 -4.61 14.62
C TYR A 226 -1.51 -5.49 13.41
N TYR A 227 -0.74 -5.36 12.33
CA TYR A 227 -0.90 -6.18 11.13
C TYR A 227 0.41 -6.93 10.83
N PRO A 228 0.44 -8.28 10.87
CA PRO A 228 1.60 -9.07 10.49
C PRO A 228 2.01 -8.79 9.04
N GLY A 229 3.29 -8.50 8.80
CA GLY A 229 3.80 -8.13 7.48
C GLY A 229 3.79 -6.62 7.21
N ALA A 230 3.11 -5.79 8.01
CA ALA A 230 3.19 -4.33 7.85
C ALA A 230 4.58 -3.80 8.27
N PHE A 231 5.24 -3.09 7.36
CA PHE A 231 6.64 -2.65 7.52
C PHE A 231 6.83 -1.12 7.41
N ALA A 232 6.05 -0.44 6.59
CA ALA A 232 6.08 1.02 6.39
C ALA A 232 4.66 1.59 6.37
N GLY A 233 4.50 2.91 6.53
CA GLY A 233 3.23 3.62 6.43
C GLY A 233 3.12 4.87 7.29
N LYS A 234 2.44 5.89 6.77
CA LYS A 234 2.24 7.17 7.45
C LYS A 234 0.76 7.40 7.81
N THR A 235 0.53 7.80 9.07
CA THR A 235 -0.76 8.32 9.54
C THR A 235 -0.90 9.83 9.30
N GLY A 236 -2.10 10.29 8.93
CA GLY A 236 -2.48 11.70 8.93
C GLY A 236 -3.85 11.96 9.57
N TYR A 237 -4.03 13.17 10.10
CA TYR A 237 -5.33 13.66 10.56
C TYR A 237 -5.38 15.19 10.56
N THR A 238 -6.43 15.75 9.96
CA THR A 238 -6.95 17.09 10.33
C THR A 238 -8.47 17.03 10.41
N SER A 239 -9.09 18.09 10.94
CA SER A 239 -10.56 18.18 11.02
C SER A 239 -11.24 18.23 9.65
N ILE A 240 -10.53 18.63 8.59
CA ILE A 240 -11.04 18.71 7.22
C ILE A 240 -10.66 17.45 6.43
N ALA A 241 -9.43 16.94 6.58
CA ALA A 241 -8.99 15.71 5.94
C ALA A 241 -9.72 14.45 6.44
N GLY A 242 -10.14 14.44 7.71
CA GLY A 242 -10.47 13.18 8.39
C GLY A 242 -9.20 12.41 8.75
N ASN A 243 -9.32 11.11 9.03
CA ASN A 243 -8.18 10.22 9.15
C ASN A 243 -7.72 9.79 7.76
N THR A 244 -6.43 9.97 7.49
CA THR A 244 -5.75 9.44 6.32
C THR A 244 -4.70 8.43 6.77
N LEU A 245 -4.49 7.38 5.98
CA LEU A 245 -3.52 6.35 6.28
C LEU A 245 -2.96 5.76 4.99
N VAL A 246 -1.63 5.73 4.91
CA VAL A 246 -0.89 4.87 4.00
C VAL A 246 -0.27 3.76 4.84
N THR A 247 -0.31 2.52 4.36
CA THR A 247 0.43 1.39 4.93
C THR A 247 0.96 0.50 3.82
N CYS A 248 2.16 -0.03 4.00
CA CYS A 248 2.74 -1.08 3.17
C CYS A 248 2.86 -2.37 3.99
N ALA A 249 2.47 -3.49 3.40
CA ALA A 249 2.62 -4.81 4.00
C ALA A 249 3.12 -5.83 2.97
N GLU A 250 3.91 -6.80 3.43
CA GLU A 250 4.45 -7.88 2.61
C GLU A 250 3.97 -9.23 3.14
N LYS A 251 3.56 -10.13 2.23
CA LYS A 251 3.22 -11.53 2.53
C LYS A 251 3.22 -12.35 1.23
N ASN A 252 3.89 -13.50 1.24
CA ASN A 252 3.97 -14.44 0.12
C ASN A 252 4.45 -13.78 -1.18
N ASP A 253 5.60 -13.11 -1.14
CA ASP A 253 6.25 -12.44 -2.28
C ASP A 253 5.41 -11.34 -2.97
N MET A 254 4.29 -10.93 -2.39
CA MET A 254 3.51 -9.74 -2.76
C MET A 254 3.75 -8.61 -1.77
N THR A 255 4.04 -7.41 -2.28
CA THR A 255 4.07 -6.18 -1.48
C THR A 255 2.85 -5.35 -1.81
N LEU A 256 1.99 -5.11 -0.83
CA LEU A 256 0.76 -4.33 -1.00
C LEU A 256 0.88 -2.96 -0.35
N ILE A 257 0.48 -1.93 -1.10
CA ILE A 257 0.30 -0.55 -0.65
C ILE A 257 -1.19 -0.30 -0.51
N ALA A 258 -1.64 0.03 0.69
CA ALA A 258 -3.02 0.40 0.98
C ALA A 258 -3.08 1.88 1.39
N VAL A 259 -3.88 2.67 0.67
CA VAL A 259 -4.16 4.07 1.01
C VAL A 259 -5.64 4.21 1.30
N VAL A 260 -5.98 4.89 2.39
CA VAL A 260 -7.36 5.27 2.75
C VAL A 260 -7.41 6.76 3.10
N LEU A 261 -8.39 7.45 2.52
CA LEU A 261 -8.57 8.91 2.59
C LEU A 261 -9.97 9.24 3.10
N ASN A 262 -10.07 10.29 3.92
CA ASN A 262 -11.31 10.72 4.56
C ASN A 262 -12.02 9.61 5.39
N GLY A 263 -11.23 8.81 6.11
CA GLY A 263 -11.75 7.88 7.11
C GLY A 263 -12.22 8.60 8.37
N HIS A 264 -13.23 8.07 9.06
CA HIS A 264 -13.75 8.66 10.31
C HIS A 264 -13.59 7.67 11.47
N GLN A 265 -12.36 7.55 11.98
CA GLN A 265 -11.91 6.52 12.93
C GLN A 265 -11.85 5.09 12.35
N THR A 266 -12.10 4.92 11.05
CA THR A 266 -12.17 3.62 10.36
C THR A 266 -10.87 3.21 9.67
N HIS A 267 -9.97 4.15 9.39
CA HIS A 267 -8.70 3.96 8.67
C HIS A 267 -7.97 2.63 8.98
N TYR A 268 -7.75 2.28 10.25
CA TYR A 268 -7.09 1.02 10.61
C TYR A 268 -7.88 -0.26 10.28
N SER A 269 -9.22 -0.25 10.42
CA SER A 269 -10.06 -1.40 10.04
C SER A 269 -10.22 -1.50 8.53
N ASP A 270 -10.33 -0.36 7.84
CA ASP A 270 -10.40 -0.28 6.38
C ASP A 270 -9.11 -0.82 5.74
N THR A 271 -7.94 -0.31 6.14
CA THR A 271 -6.63 -0.80 5.68
C THR A 271 -6.42 -2.29 5.98
N LYS A 272 -6.84 -2.78 7.16
CA LYS A 272 -6.78 -4.23 7.45
C LYS A 272 -7.67 -5.04 6.51
N ALA A 273 -8.90 -4.60 6.24
CA ALA A 273 -9.81 -5.29 5.34
C ALA A 273 -9.26 -5.35 3.90
N LEU A 274 -8.61 -4.28 3.44
CA LEU A 274 -7.92 -4.26 2.14
C LEU A 274 -6.78 -5.28 2.07
N PHE A 275 -5.86 -5.30 3.05
CA PHE A 275 -4.77 -6.28 3.04
C PHE A 275 -5.25 -7.73 3.15
N ASP A 276 -6.20 -8.00 4.05
CA ASP A 276 -6.78 -9.34 4.18
C ASP A 276 -7.39 -9.78 2.84
N PHE A 277 -8.15 -8.91 2.17
CA PHE A 277 -8.69 -9.16 0.83
C PHE A 277 -7.59 -9.41 -0.22
N GLY A 278 -6.59 -8.53 -0.33
CA GLY A 278 -5.51 -8.66 -1.31
C GLY A 278 -4.76 -9.99 -1.17
N PHE A 279 -4.24 -10.25 0.03
CA PHE A 279 -3.47 -11.46 0.30
C PHE A 279 -4.29 -12.76 0.32
N ASP A 280 -5.61 -12.70 0.53
CA ASP A 280 -6.46 -13.89 0.48
C ASP A 280 -7.00 -14.19 -0.92
N ARG A 281 -7.18 -13.17 -1.79
CA ARG A 281 -7.81 -13.31 -3.11
C ARG A 281 -6.86 -13.30 -4.31
N PHE A 282 -5.66 -12.75 -4.20
CA PHE A 282 -4.69 -12.65 -5.30
C PHE A 282 -3.38 -13.38 -5.00
N GLN A 283 -2.60 -13.66 -6.04
CA GLN A 283 -1.27 -14.26 -5.97
C GLN A 283 -0.34 -13.58 -6.98
N ALA A 284 0.94 -13.45 -6.61
CA ALA A 284 2.00 -13.16 -7.57
C ALA A 284 2.47 -14.46 -8.24
N LEU A 285 2.68 -14.39 -9.55
CA LEU A 285 3.37 -15.39 -10.35
C LEU A 285 4.59 -14.74 -11.01
N LYS A 286 5.68 -15.49 -11.18
CA LYS A 286 6.84 -15.02 -11.96
C LYS A 286 6.52 -15.20 -13.43
N ALA A 287 6.54 -14.12 -14.22
CA ALA A 287 6.17 -14.17 -15.62
C ALA A 287 7.02 -15.16 -16.44
N VAL A 288 8.32 -15.24 -16.14
CA VAL A 288 9.28 -16.17 -16.77
C VAL A 288 8.90 -17.65 -16.64
N ASP A 289 8.17 -18.04 -15.58
CA ASP A 289 7.78 -19.44 -15.35
C ASP A 289 6.54 -19.85 -16.16
N HIS A 290 5.85 -18.88 -16.79
CA HIS A 290 4.58 -19.08 -17.50
C HIS A 290 4.60 -18.60 -18.97
N GLU A 291 5.42 -17.61 -19.33
CA GLU A 291 5.50 -17.08 -20.70
C GLU A 291 6.34 -17.97 -21.63
N THR A 292 5.76 -18.33 -22.77
CA THR A 292 6.36 -19.25 -23.76
C THR A 292 6.36 -18.72 -25.20
N SER A 293 5.69 -17.59 -25.46
CA SER A 293 5.38 -17.09 -26.80
C SER A 293 6.56 -16.42 -27.51
N TYR A 294 7.57 -15.96 -26.75
CA TYR A 294 8.66 -15.10 -27.25
C TYR A 294 10.08 -15.66 -26.98
N GLN A 295 10.21 -16.97 -26.76
CA GLN A 295 11.49 -17.59 -26.38
C GLN A 295 12.53 -17.68 -27.52
N ALA A 296 12.15 -17.45 -28.77
CA ALA A 296 13.07 -17.28 -29.90
C ALA A 296 12.41 -16.45 -31.02
N LEU A 297 13.17 -15.54 -31.62
CA LEU A 297 12.83 -14.96 -32.92
C LEU A 297 13.54 -15.75 -34.01
N ASP A 298 12.78 -16.40 -34.90
CA ASP A 298 13.34 -16.94 -36.14
C ASP A 298 13.82 -15.77 -37.02
N ASN A 299 15.09 -15.81 -37.43
CA ASN A 299 15.68 -14.74 -38.23
C ASN A 299 15.30 -14.92 -39.71
N ASP A 300 14.18 -14.33 -40.13
CA ASP A 300 13.69 -14.40 -41.52
C ASP A 300 14.54 -13.60 -42.54
N MET A 301 15.65 -12.98 -42.12
CA MET A 301 16.47 -12.12 -42.97
C MET A 301 17.33 -12.94 -43.95
N THR A 302 16.84 -13.09 -45.18
CA THR A 302 17.58 -13.73 -46.29
C THR A 302 18.39 -12.72 -47.10
N ILE A 303 19.71 -12.93 -47.18
CA ILE A 303 20.61 -12.17 -48.05
C ILE A 303 21.18 -13.13 -49.12
N GLY A 304 20.92 -12.85 -50.39
CA GLY A 304 21.42 -13.68 -51.51
C GLY A 304 20.89 -15.12 -51.56
N GLY A 305 19.79 -15.42 -50.87
CA GLY A 305 19.24 -16.78 -50.75
C GLY A 305 19.83 -17.60 -49.60
N MET A 306 20.64 -16.99 -48.74
CA MET A 306 21.07 -17.56 -47.45
C MET A 306 20.40 -16.79 -46.32
N THR A 307 19.77 -17.50 -45.39
CA THR A 307 19.25 -16.91 -44.14
C THR A 307 20.43 -16.55 -43.23
N ALA A 308 20.44 -15.34 -42.68
CA ALA A 308 21.42 -14.98 -41.66
C ALA A 308 21.19 -15.82 -40.40
N GLN A 309 22.20 -16.61 -39.97
CA GLN A 309 22.11 -17.49 -38.81
C GLN A 309 22.32 -16.78 -37.46
N ASP A 310 22.14 -15.46 -37.43
CA ASP A 310 22.20 -14.65 -36.21
C ASP A 310 20.87 -14.81 -35.46
N ASN A 311 20.71 -15.96 -34.78
CA ASN A 311 19.62 -16.17 -33.83
C ASN A 311 19.85 -15.23 -32.63
N VAL A 312 19.10 -14.13 -32.56
CA VAL A 312 19.04 -13.30 -31.36
C VAL A 312 18.28 -14.08 -30.30
N SER A 313 19.02 -14.76 -29.42
CA SER A 313 18.44 -15.39 -28.23
C SER A 313 17.87 -14.29 -27.33
N LEU A 314 16.59 -14.42 -27.00
CA LEU A 314 15.90 -13.54 -26.06
C LEU A 314 15.78 -14.26 -24.72
N GLU A 315 16.06 -13.55 -23.64
CA GLU A 315 15.80 -14.01 -22.28
C GLU A 315 14.69 -13.14 -21.67
N LEU A 316 13.79 -13.77 -20.92
CA LEU A 316 12.81 -13.06 -20.10
C LEU A 316 13.46 -12.65 -18.78
N ASP A 317 13.16 -11.44 -18.30
CA ASP A 317 13.55 -11.05 -16.95
C ASP A 317 12.93 -12.00 -15.90
N LYS A 318 13.76 -12.38 -14.91
CA LYS A 318 13.45 -13.41 -13.91
C LYS A 318 12.76 -12.85 -12.66
N ASN A 319 12.72 -11.52 -12.53
CA ASN A 319 12.17 -10.82 -11.37
C ASN A 319 10.76 -10.25 -11.64
N SER A 320 10.39 -10.13 -12.90
CA SER A 320 9.09 -9.68 -13.39
C SER A 320 7.93 -10.53 -12.86
N LEU A 321 6.96 -9.87 -12.21
CA LEU A 321 5.77 -10.48 -11.62
C LEU A 321 4.50 -10.15 -12.41
N VAL A 322 3.52 -11.04 -12.27
CA VAL A 322 2.14 -10.87 -12.73
C VAL A 322 1.18 -11.26 -11.60
N ILE A 323 0.19 -10.41 -11.31
CA ILE A 323 -0.73 -10.55 -10.18
C ILE A 323 -2.11 -10.98 -10.67
N ILE A 324 -2.51 -12.22 -10.37
CA ILE A 324 -3.80 -12.77 -10.81
C ILE A 324 -4.70 -13.17 -9.62
N PRO A 325 -6.02 -13.29 -9.81
CA PRO A 325 -6.90 -13.96 -8.85
C PRO A 325 -6.42 -15.39 -8.57
N LYS A 326 -6.49 -15.85 -7.32
CA LYS A 326 -6.00 -17.20 -6.93
C LYS A 326 -6.75 -18.36 -7.57
N ASP A 327 -7.95 -18.12 -8.07
CA ASP A 327 -8.77 -19.09 -8.77
C ASP A 327 -8.55 -19.09 -10.31
N ALA A 328 -7.80 -18.12 -10.84
CA ALA A 328 -7.51 -17.97 -12.26
C ALA A 328 -6.22 -18.71 -12.68
N ASP A 329 -6.11 -19.00 -13.98
CA ASP A 329 -4.88 -19.50 -14.60
C ASP A 329 -4.17 -18.36 -15.36
N PHE A 330 -2.85 -18.46 -15.54
CA PHE A 330 -2.10 -17.52 -16.39
C PHE A 330 -2.54 -17.61 -17.86
N SER A 331 -3.04 -18.77 -18.31
CA SER A 331 -3.57 -18.94 -19.68
C SER A 331 -4.81 -18.09 -20.00
N ASP A 332 -5.47 -17.53 -18.98
CA ASP A 332 -6.64 -16.65 -19.13
C ASP A 332 -6.25 -15.17 -19.33
N THR A 333 -4.95 -14.85 -19.40
CA THR A 333 -4.44 -13.48 -19.56
C THR A 333 -4.34 -13.06 -21.03
N GLU A 334 -4.47 -11.75 -21.28
CA GLU A 334 -4.27 -11.13 -22.59
C GLU A 334 -2.90 -10.46 -22.62
N ALA A 335 -2.03 -10.87 -23.53
CA ALA A 335 -0.65 -10.36 -23.64
C ALA A 335 -0.51 -9.38 -24.82
N SER A 336 0.25 -8.30 -24.63
CA SER A 336 0.59 -7.34 -25.70
C SER A 336 2.05 -6.91 -25.63
N LEU A 337 2.70 -6.79 -26.79
CA LEU A 337 4.12 -6.41 -26.90
C LEU A 337 4.27 -4.88 -27.02
N SER A 338 5.10 -4.28 -26.18
CA SER A 338 5.50 -2.87 -26.25
C SER A 338 7.01 -2.71 -26.33
N TYR A 339 7.46 -1.72 -27.10
CA TYR A 339 8.87 -1.32 -27.20
C TYR A 339 9.19 -0.07 -26.35
N GLU A 340 8.20 0.48 -25.65
CA GLU A 340 8.39 1.56 -24.71
C GLU A 340 8.87 0.97 -23.38
N LEU A 341 10.11 1.24 -22.99
CA LEU A 341 10.69 0.81 -21.72
C LEU A 341 10.47 1.89 -20.65
N ASP A 342 10.29 1.48 -19.40
CA ASP A 342 10.22 2.38 -18.25
C ASP A 342 11.55 2.39 -17.46
N GLU A 343 11.63 3.22 -16.42
CA GLU A 343 12.82 3.42 -15.59
C GLU A 343 13.30 2.16 -14.84
N ASN A 344 12.44 1.15 -14.68
CA ASN A 344 12.75 -0.11 -14.00
C ASN A 344 13.20 -1.20 -14.99
N ALA A 345 13.36 -0.88 -16.27
CA ALA A 345 13.80 -1.82 -17.28
C ALA A 345 15.25 -2.29 -17.02
N PRO A 346 15.52 -3.61 -16.94
CA PRO A 346 16.87 -4.13 -16.79
C PRO A 346 17.80 -3.70 -17.93
N ASP A 347 19.10 -3.66 -17.63
CA ASP A 347 20.13 -3.52 -18.66
C ASP A 347 19.91 -4.54 -19.79
N HIS A 348 19.98 -4.07 -21.03
CA HIS A 348 19.73 -4.84 -22.26
C HIS A 348 18.28 -5.32 -22.48
N ALA A 349 17.29 -4.81 -21.74
CA ALA A 349 15.89 -4.87 -22.17
C ALA A 349 15.71 -4.21 -23.55
N ILE A 350 14.94 -4.84 -24.43
CA ILE A 350 14.65 -4.36 -25.80
C ILE A 350 13.15 -4.16 -26.05
N ALA A 351 12.31 -4.79 -25.23
CA ALA A 351 10.85 -4.70 -25.26
C ALA A 351 10.29 -5.19 -23.91
N ARG A 352 8.99 -5.05 -23.71
CA ARG A 352 8.24 -5.68 -22.62
C ARG A 352 6.93 -6.27 -23.14
N ILE A 353 6.50 -7.36 -22.52
CA ILE A 353 5.17 -7.94 -22.69
C ILE A 353 4.32 -7.43 -21.53
N LEU A 354 3.24 -6.74 -21.84
CA LEU A 354 2.24 -6.25 -20.90
C LEU A 354 1.11 -7.27 -20.79
N TYR A 355 0.68 -7.59 -19.57
CA TYR A 355 -0.41 -8.54 -19.33
C TYR A 355 -1.65 -7.82 -18.79
N GLU A 356 -2.80 -8.16 -19.35
CA GLU A 356 -4.11 -7.77 -18.85
C GLU A 356 -4.95 -9.00 -18.45
N TYR A 357 -5.84 -8.81 -17.46
CA TYR A 357 -6.86 -9.78 -17.10
C TYR A 357 -8.21 -9.07 -16.94
N GLN A 358 -9.16 -9.38 -17.82
CA GLN A 358 -10.48 -8.74 -17.82
C GLN A 358 -10.39 -7.19 -17.83
N GLY A 359 -9.42 -6.65 -18.57
CA GLY A 359 -9.15 -5.20 -18.66
C GLY A 359 -8.42 -4.57 -17.45
N HIS A 360 -7.89 -5.37 -16.53
CA HIS A 360 -7.00 -4.89 -15.45
C HIS A 360 -5.55 -5.16 -15.86
N SER A 361 -4.67 -4.15 -15.78
CA SER A 361 -3.23 -4.37 -15.94
C SER A 361 -2.68 -5.16 -14.75
N ILE A 362 -2.20 -6.37 -15.03
CA ILE A 362 -1.77 -7.35 -14.02
C ILE A 362 -0.26 -7.48 -13.89
N GLY A 363 0.52 -6.75 -14.68
CA GLY A 363 1.97 -6.74 -14.64
C GLY A 363 2.60 -6.85 -16.02
N GLN A 364 3.91 -7.11 -16.04
CA GLN A 364 4.70 -7.13 -17.28
C GLN A 364 5.91 -8.05 -17.13
N VAL A 365 6.56 -8.38 -18.26
CA VAL A 365 7.91 -8.96 -18.29
C VAL A 365 8.77 -8.31 -19.36
N TYR A 366 10.02 -8.04 -19.02
CA TYR A 366 10.99 -7.52 -19.99
C TYR A 366 11.56 -8.65 -20.85
N LEU A 367 11.68 -8.37 -22.15
CA LEU A 367 12.45 -9.16 -23.09
C LEU A 367 13.84 -8.54 -23.20
N CYS A 368 14.86 -9.29 -22.80
CA CYS A 368 16.26 -8.87 -22.81
C CYS A 368 17.02 -9.58 -23.94
N SER A 369 17.97 -8.87 -24.55
CA SER A 369 18.90 -9.49 -25.51
C SER A 369 19.95 -10.31 -24.76
N ALA A 370 20.06 -11.61 -25.03
CA ALA A 370 21.06 -12.48 -24.39
C ALA A 370 22.51 -12.20 -24.84
N ALA A 371 22.71 -11.28 -25.77
CA ALA A 371 23.99 -10.99 -26.41
C ALA A 371 24.96 -10.17 -25.54
N HIS A 372 25.20 -10.57 -24.28
CA HIS A 372 26.51 -10.37 -23.61
C HIS A 372 26.74 -11.12 -22.27
N THR A 373 25.89 -12.07 -21.86
CA THR A 373 25.98 -12.75 -20.54
C THR A 373 27.20 -13.68 -20.35
N GLN A 374 28.09 -13.82 -21.34
CA GLN A 374 29.33 -14.62 -21.25
C GLN A 374 30.60 -13.75 -21.08
N ALA A 375 30.63 -12.88 -20.08
CA ALA A 375 31.83 -12.07 -19.79
C ALA A 375 32.01 -11.65 -18.31
N ASN A 376 31.54 -12.42 -17.32
CA ASN A 376 31.87 -12.11 -15.91
C ASN A 376 31.81 -13.29 -14.90
N THR A 377 32.16 -14.51 -15.33
CA THR A 377 32.21 -15.69 -14.42
C THR A 377 33.47 -16.55 -14.52
N GLU A 378 34.56 -16.03 -15.10
CA GLU A 378 35.87 -16.66 -15.05
C GLU A 378 36.99 -15.65 -14.73
N ASN A 379 37.08 -15.18 -13.47
CA ASN A 379 38.34 -14.62 -12.96
C ASN A 379 38.47 -14.51 -11.41
N ILE A 380 38.15 -15.58 -10.67
CA ILE A 380 38.69 -15.75 -9.29
C ILE A 380 39.21 -17.18 -9.10
N SER A 381 40.32 -17.53 -9.75
CA SER A 381 41.12 -18.71 -9.36
C SER A 381 42.56 -18.69 -9.90
N ALA A 382 43.42 -17.80 -9.37
CA ALA A 382 44.88 -17.99 -9.44
C ALA A 382 45.62 -17.17 -8.37
N GLY A 383 46.43 -17.84 -7.53
CA GLY A 383 47.63 -17.20 -6.94
C GLY A 383 47.69 -16.96 -5.43
N SER A 384 47.81 -18.03 -4.63
CA SER A 384 48.89 -18.09 -3.61
C SER A 384 49.10 -19.52 -3.07
N GLN A 385 50.28 -20.08 -3.36
CA GLN A 385 50.90 -21.15 -2.57
C GLN A 385 51.61 -20.48 -1.37
N ALA A 386 52.00 -21.08 -0.24
CA ALA A 386 52.37 -22.47 0.11
C ALA A 386 52.44 -22.56 1.67
N PRO A 387 53.08 -23.58 2.32
CA PRO A 387 53.32 -24.99 1.98
C PRO A 387 52.82 -25.96 3.09
N ALA A 388 53.14 -27.26 2.97
CA ALA A 388 52.63 -28.35 3.81
C ALA A 388 53.65 -28.97 4.82
N ALA A 389 53.12 -29.69 5.82
CA ALA A 389 53.71 -30.84 6.56
C ALA A 389 52.54 -31.63 7.19
N GLN A 390 52.33 -32.94 6.97
CA GLN A 390 53.01 -34.12 7.57
C GLN A 390 52.86 -34.18 9.12
N THR A 391 52.46 -35.30 9.79
CA THR A 391 52.24 -36.71 9.39
C THR A 391 51.40 -37.50 10.44
N GLU A 392 50.98 -38.75 10.11
CA GLU A 392 50.81 -39.94 11.01
C GLU A 392 49.71 -39.96 12.12
N THR A 393 48.64 -40.79 12.04
CA THR A 393 48.44 -42.28 12.25
C THR A 393 48.13 -42.73 13.69
N GLY A 394 47.24 -43.74 13.87
CA GLY A 394 46.94 -44.43 15.14
C GLY A 394 45.44 -44.43 15.53
N THR A 395 44.54 -45.23 14.93
CA THR A 395 44.24 -46.67 15.18
C THR A 395 43.44 -46.98 16.48
N ALA A 396 42.40 -47.82 16.32
CA ALA A 396 41.69 -48.67 17.29
C ALA A 396 40.47 -48.13 18.09
N ALA A 397 39.35 -48.85 17.92
CA ALA A 397 38.22 -48.95 18.85
C ALA A 397 38.45 -50.17 19.81
N PRO A 398 37.57 -50.50 20.80
CA PRO A 398 36.21 -51.01 20.52
C PRO A 398 35.11 -50.63 21.54
N ALA A 399 33.92 -51.20 21.29
CA ALA A 399 32.61 -51.04 21.91
C ALA A 399 32.46 -51.27 23.43
N GLU A 400 31.36 -50.76 24.02
CA GLU A 400 30.29 -51.60 24.62
C GLU A 400 29.01 -50.77 24.95
N THR A 401 27.88 -51.47 25.15
CA THR A 401 26.51 -50.97 25.43
C THR A 401 25.80 -51.99 26.34
N PRO A 402 24.53 -51.79 26.76
CA PRO A 402 23.88 -50.70 27.50
C PRO A 402 23.34 -51.20 28.88
N GLU A 403 22.54 -50.41 29.63
CA GLU A 403 21.17 -50.81 30.09
C GLU A 403 20.53 -49.85 31.14
N GLN A 404 19.21 -49.63 30.99
CA GLN A 404 18.14 -49.52 32.01
C GLN A 404 18.28 -48.48 33.18
N LYS A 405 17.23 -47.89 33.77
CA LYS A 405 15.76 -48.12 33.89
C LYS A 405 15.12 -46.79 34.37
N GLU A 406 13.81 -46.52 34.53
CA GLU A 406 12.51 -47.24 34.41
C GLU A 406 11.40 -46.17 34.12
N ILE A 407 10.12 -46.55 34.13
CA ILE A 407 8.90 -45.70 34.15
C ILE A 407 8.01 -46.20 35.32
N PRO A 408 6.98 -45.47 35.82
CA PRO A 408 5.61 -45.65 35.29
C PRO A 408 4.81 -44.32 35.26
N ASP A 409 3.90 -44.02 34.31
CA ASP A 409 2.83 -44.75 33.62
C ASP A 409 1.51 -44.91 34.43
N ALA A 410 0.40 -44.50 33.82
CA ALA A 410 -0.98 -44.69 34.29
C ALA A 410 -2.04 -44.45 33.17
N ASN A 411 -2.15 -45.41 32.24
CA ASN A 411 -3.36 -45.86 31.52
C ASN A 411 -4.68 -45.08 31.72
N ALA A 412 -5.32 -44.50 30.69
CA ALA A 412 -6.03 -45.13 29.55
C ALA A 412 -7.46 -45.65 29.84
N ARG A 413 -8.41 -45.35 28.94
CA ARG A 413 -9.50 -46.28 28.54
C ARG A 413 -10.22 -45.91 27.24
N SER A 414 -10.46 -46.96 26.45
CA SER A 414 -11.19 -47.00 25.17
C SER A 414 -12.71 -47.00 25.35
N SER A 415 -13.45 -46.47 24.38
CA SER A 415 -14.52 -47.23 23.68
C SER A 415 -15.10 -46.47 22.48
N ALA A 416 -15.23 -47.14 21.33
CA ALA A 416 -16.06 -46.69 20.21
C ALA A 416 -17.35 -47.51 20.16
N GLN A 417 -18.49 -46.93 19.75
CA GLN A 417 -19.42 -47.60 18.80
C GLN A 417 -20.66 -46.79 18.35
N THR A 418 -20.99 -47.02 17.07
CA THR A 418 -22.33 -47.06 16.42
C THR A 418 -23.17 -45.81 16.10
N ARG A 419 -23.80 -45.92 14.92
CA ARG A 419 -24.75 -45.02 14.27
C ARG A 419 -26.17 -45.18 14.84
N SER A 420 -26.99 -44.13 14.72
CA SER A 420 -28.45 -44.25 14.54
C SER A 420 -29.02 -42.97 13.90
N SER A 421 -30.14 -43.09 13.19
CA SER A 421 -30.71 -42.05 12.31
C SER A 421 -32.11 -41.59 12.71
N ALA A 422 -32.42 -40.32 12.40
CA ALA A 422 -33.74 -39.75 12.13
C ALA A 422 -34.79 -39.64 13.26
N SER A 423 -35.30 -38.41 13.48
CA SER A 423 -36.64 -38.00 13.03
C SER A 423 -36.95 -36.52 13.38
N LYS A 424 -37.93 -35.90 12.71
CA LYS A 424 -38.37 -34.51 12.90
C LYS A 424 -39.70 -34.43 13.66
N LYS A 425 -39.86 -33.49 14.61
CA LYS A 425 -40.89 -32.42 14.60
C LYS A 425 -40.87 -31.52 15.85
N ALA A 426 -41.09 -30.23 15.59
CA ALA A 426 -41.19 -29.03 16.45
C ALA A 426 -42.28 -29.13 17.55
N PHE A 427 -42.46 -28.22 18.54
CA PHE A 427 -41.93 -26.87 18.87
C PHE A 427 -42.23 -26.58 20.38
N PRO A 428 -42.27 -25.34 20.99
CA PRO A 428 -42.04 -23.99 20.46
C PRO A 428 -41.05 -23.06 21.22
N PHE A 429 -40.62 -23.37 22.45
CA PHE A 429 -40.08 -22.40 23.41
C PHE A 429 -38.80 -21.62 23.00
N LEU A 430 -38.13 -22.02 21.93
CA LEU A 430 -36.87 -21.42 21.47
C LEU A 430 -37.06 -20.01 20.86
N LEU A 431 -38.17 -19.76 20.15
CA LEU A 431 -38.37 -18.47 19.45
C LEU A 431 -38.57 -17.29 20.41
N VAL A 432 -39.25 -17.51 21.55
CA VAL A 432 -39.52 -16.45 22.54
C VAL A 432 -38.22 -15.98 23.21
N GLY A 433 -37.29 -16.90 23.48
CA GLY A 433 -35.96 -16.58 24.03
C GLY A 433 -35.11 -15.75 23.05
N ILE A 434 -35.14 -16.07 21.77
CA ILE A 434 -34.39 -15.34 20.74
C ILE A 434 -34.97 -13.93 20.55
N CYS A 435 -36.29 -13.77 20.50
CA CYS A 435 -36.92 -12.45 20.39
C CYS A 435 -36.65 -11.55 21.61
N SER A 436 -36.62 -12.10 22.83
CA SER A 436 -36.30 -11.33 24.04
C SER A 436 -34.83 -10.91 24.08
N ALA A 437 -33.89 -11.77 23.68
CA ALA A 437 -32.47 -11.40 23.55
C ALA A 437 -32.26 -10.29 22.50
N ALA A 438 -32.91 -10.38 21.34
CA ALA A 438 -32.83 -9.36 20.29
C ALA A 438 -33.35 -7.99 20.75
N LEU A 439 -34.47 -7.94 21.49
CA LEU A 439 -35.02 -6.71 22.04
C LEU A 439 -34.09 -6.04 23.07
N ILE A 440 -33.40 -6.84 23.90
CA ILE A 440 -32.41 -6.32 24.86
C ILE A 440 -31.21 -5.70 24.11
N ILE A 441 -30.69 -6.39 23.07
CA ILE A 441 -29.58 -5.89 22.25
C ILE A 441 -29.97 -4.57 21.55
N VAL A 442 -31.16 -4.50 20.93
CA VAL A 442 -31.67 -3.26 20.32
C VAL A 442 -31.82 -2.14 21.36
N GLY A 443 -32.31 -2.46 22.57
CA GLY A 443 -32.40 -1.49 23.66
C GLY A 443 -31.04 -0.93 24.10
N VAL A 444 -30.01 -1.78 24.18
CA VAL A 444 -28.63 -1.37 24.50
C VAL A 444 -28.04 -0.50 23.38
N ILE A 445 -28.21 -0.89 22.11
CA ILE A 445 -27.75 -0.08 20.96
C ILE A 445 -28.44 1.29 20.95
N LEU A 446 -29.77 1.33 21.14
CA LEU A 446 -30.51 2.59 21.19
C LEU A 446 -30.07 3.46 22.37
N PHE A 447 -29.78 2.87 23.53
CA PHE A 447 -29.23 3.57 24.69
C PHE A 447 -27.85 4.15 24.40
N LEU A 448 -26.95 3.39 23.78
CA LEU A 448 -25.61 3.85 23.41
C LEU A 448 -25.65 4.99 22.38
N LEU A 449 -26.52 4.90 21.37
CA LEU A 449 -26.73 5.97 20.39
C LEU A 449 -27.31 7.24 21.04
N LEU A 450 -28.32 7.10 21.91
CA LEU A 450 -28.89 8.22 22.66
C LEU A 450 -27.90 8.83 23.68
N HIS A 451 -27.04 8.01 24.29
CA HIS A 451 -26.00 8.48 25.20
C HIS A 451 -24.88 9.22 24.45
N SER A 452 -24.42 8.67 23.33
CA SER A 452 -23.46 9.32 22.42
C SER A 452 -23.99 10.68 21.95
N HIS A 453 -25.23 10.73 21.47
CA HIS A 453 -25.85 11.96 20.97
C HIS A 453 -26.20 12.97 22.09
N ARG A 454 -26.35 12.53 23.35
CA ARG A 454 -26.42 13.43 24.52
C ARG A 454 -25.04 14.01 24.85
N LYS A 455 -24.01 13.17 24.90
CA LYS A 455 -22.62 13.59 25.17
C LYS A 455 -22.13 14.59 24.13
N GLU A 456 -22.42 14.34 22.85
CA GLU A 456 -22.12 15.26 21.75
C GLU A 456 -22.80 16.64 21.93
N LYS A 457 -24.05 16.67 22.40
CA LYS A 457 -24.75 17.93 22.72
C LYS A 457 -24.12 18.67 23.90
N GLU A 458 -23.67 17.96 24.92
CA GLU A 458 -22.94 18.55 26.06
C GLU A 458 -21.58 19.11 25.61
N ASP A 459 -20.83 18.37 24.79
CA ASP A 459 -19.56 18.81 24.19
C ASP A 459 -19.76 20.04 23.28
N LEU A 460 -20.82 20.08 22.48
CA LEU A 460 -21.18 21.24 21.66
C LEU A 460 -21.51 22.47 22.52
N LEU A 461 -22.22 22.31 23.64
CA LEU A 461 -22.50 23.39 24.56
C LEU A 461 -21.24 23.88 25.29
N LEU A 462 -20.35 22.98 25.72
CA LEU A 462 -19.04 23.30 26.30
C LEU A 462 -18.10 24.00 25.31
N ARG A 463 -18.14 23.63 24.03
CA ARG A 463 -17.40 24.31 22.95
C ARG A 463 -18.00 25.69 22.67
N ARG A 464 -19.33 25.83 22.66
CA ARG A 464 -20.03 27.12 22.51
C ARG A 464 -19.72 28.05 23.67
N LYS A 465 -19.71 27.57 24.92
CA LYS A 465 -19.37 28.37 26.10
C LYS A 465 -17.93 28.88 26.03
N ARG A 466 -16.96 27.99 25.79
CA ARG A 466 -15.53 28.35 25.57
C ARG A 466 -15.28 29.23 24.34
N ARG A 467 -16.20 29.30 23.38
CA ARG A 467 -16.15 30.26 22.27
C ARG A 467 -16.71 31.63 22.70
N LEU A 468 -17.75 31.68 23.51
CA LEU A 468 -18.30 32.93 24.05
C LEU A 468 -17.33 33.58 25.04
N GLU A 469 -16.75 32.81 25.96
CA GLU A 469 -15.71 33.28 26.90
C GLU A 469 -14.52 33.91 26.14
N ARG A 470 -14.02 33.24 25.09
CA ARG A 470 -12.94 33.79 24.24
C ARG A 470 -13.36 35.00 23.40
N LEU A 471 -14.63 35.18 23.08
CA LEU A 471 -15.13 36.37 22.37
C LEU A 471 -15.22 37.56 23.34
N GLU A 472 -15.62 37.30 24.59
CA GLU A 472 -15.65 38.27 25.69
C GLU A 472 -14.23 38.75 26.04
N ASP A 473 -13.26 37.83 26.18
CA ASP A 473 -11.85 38.14 26.45
C ASP A 473 -11.19 39.06 25.40
N ILE A 474 -11.62 38.96 24.13
CA ILE A 474 -11.12 39.80 23.02
C ILE A 474 -12.03 41.00 22.70
N GLY A 475 -13.07 41.26 23.51
CA GLY A 475 -13.94 42.42 23.39
C GLY A 475 -14.95 42.41 22.24
N TYR A 476 -15.27 41.24 21.67
CA TYR A 476 -16.22 41.09 20.55
C TYR A 476 -17.57 40.52 21.01
N SER A 477 -18.69 41.09 20.53
CA SER A 477 -20.00 40.49 20.79
C SER A 477 -20.25 39.27 19.90
N SER A 478 -21.10 38.34 20.37
CA SER A 478 -21.49 37.17 19.56
C SER A 478 -22.22 37.57 18.27
N SER A 479 -22.95 38.69 18.29
CA SER A 479 -23.62 39.27 17.12
C SER A 479 -22.64 39.76 16.06
N ASP A 480 -21.53 40.39 16.45
CA ASP A 480 -20.52 40.90 15.51
C ASP A 480 -19.79 39.74 14.83
N PHE A 481 -19.49 38.69 15.59
CA PHE A 481 -18.85 37.48 15.06
C PHE A 481 -19.77 36.71 14.09
N ASP A 482 -21.06 36.57 14.41
CA ASP A 482 -22.02 35.93 13.51
C ASP A 482 -22.33 36.81 12.28
N GLN A 483 -22.26 38.15 12.40
CA GLN A 483 -22.25 39.07 11.25
C GLN A 483 -21.02 38.85 10.35
N LEU A 484 -19.81 38.78 10.91
CA LEU A 484 -18.57 38.49 10.16
C LEU A 484 -18.65 37.16 9.41
N LEU A 485 -19.20 36.10 10.05
CA LEU A 485 -19.45 34.81 9.39
C LEU A 485 -20.51 34.90 8.28
N SER A 486 -21.55 35.71 8.46
CA SER A 486 -22.56 35.95 7.43
C SER A 486 -21.98 36.71 6.23
N GLN A 487 -21.11 37.70 6.48
CA GLN A 487 -20.39 38.43 5.44
C GLN A 487 -19.44 37.50 4.68
N LYS A 488 -18.62 36.71 5.38
CA LYS A 488 -17.70 35.74 4.76
C LYS A 488 -18.45 34.71 3.91
N ARG A 489 -19.63 34.23 4.36
CA ARG A 489 -20.51 33.35 3.56
C ARG A 489 -21.14 34.05 2.34
N SER A 490 -21.37 35.36 2.41
CA SER A 490 -21.93 36.14 1.29
C SER A 490 -20.88 36.59 0.27
N SER A 491 -19.61 36.70 0.67
CA SER A 491 -18.49 37.08 -0.20
C SER A 491 -17.90 35.90 -0.99
N THR A 492 -18.24 34.66 -0.65
CA THR A 492 -17.83 33.47 -1.42
C THR A 492 -18.78 33.26 -2.61
N PRO A 493 -18.30 33.30 -3.88
CA PRO A 493 -19.16 33.09 -5.03
C PRO A 493 -19.67 31.64 -5.06
N ALA A 494 -21.00 31.46 -5.04
CA ALA A 494 -21.60 30.13 -5.13
C ALA A 494 -21.33 29.48 -6.49
N TYR A 495 -20.65 28.33 -6.49
CA TYR A 495 -20.37 27.53 -7.67
C TYR A 495 -21.67 27.11 -8.38
N LYS A 496 -21.97 27.75 -9.53
CA LYS A 496 -23.14 27.41 -10.35
C LYS A 496 -22.86 26.14 -11.16
N LYS A 497 -23.41 25.02 -10.68
CA LYS A 497 -23.44 23.73 -11.39
C LYS A 497 -24.10 23.87 -12.77
N GLN A 498 -23.32 24.04 -13.83
CA GLN A 498 -23.81 24.12 -15.21
C GLN A 498 -24.29 22.75 -15.69
N THR A 499 -25.60 22.50 -15.62
CA THR A 499 -26.20 21.32 -16.24
C THR A 499 -26.35 21.51 -17.75
N HIS A 500 -25.37 21.06 -18.54
CA HIS A 500 -25.52 20.98 -19.99
C HIS A 500 -26.53 19.89 -20.39
N LYS A 501 -27.80 20.29 -20.58
CA LYS A 501 -28.81 19.43 -21.22
C LYS A 501 -28.57 19.35 -22.72
N VAL A 502 -27.87 18.31 -23.17
CA VAL A 502 -27.76 17.98 -24.60
C VAL A 502 -29.13 17.56 -25.14
N LYS A 503 -29.78 18.43 -25.92
CA LYS A 503 -30.98 18.07 -26.69
C LYS A 503 -30.58 17.28 -27.94
N ARG A 504 -30.82 15.96 -27.96
CA ARG A 504 -30.81 15.18 -29.21
C ARG A 504 -31.91 15.69 -30.16
N PRO A 505 -31.59 16.06 -31.42
CA PRO A 505 -32.62 16.35 -32.41
C PRO A 505 -33.24 15.04 -32.93
N ARG A 506 -34.57 14.96 -32.96
CA ARG A 506 -35.29 13.95 -33.74
C ARG A 506 -35.03 14.19 -35.23
N LYS A 507 -34.46 13.22 -35.94
CA LYS A 507 -34.69 13.08 -37.39
C LYS A 507 -35.76 12.01 -37.63
N LYS A 508 -36.59 12.26 -38.65
CA LYS A 508 -37.69 11.40 -39.10
C LYS A 508 -37.22 10.62 -40.33
N TRP A 509 -37.71 9.38 -40.43
CA TRP A 509 -37.58 8.45 -41.56
C TRP A 509 -36.15 8.03 -41.90
#